data_AF-A0A926CPD6-F1
#
_entry.id   AF-A0A926CPD6-F1
#
_cell.length_a   1.000
_cell.length_b   1.000
_cell.length_c   1.000
_cell.angle_alpha   90.00
_cell.angle_beta   90.00
_cell.angle_gamma   90.00
#
_symmetry.space_group_name_H-M   'P 1'
#
loop_
_entity.id
_entity.type
_entity.pdbx_description
1 polymer ?
#
loop_
_entity_poly.entity_id
_entity_poly.type
_entity_poly.pdbx_seq_one_letter_code
_entity_poly.pdbx_strand_id
1 'polypeptide(L)'
;MALEGKNILVPAVWSLEIGNAVLVGERKKRLRQPEILRFATLLESLSVLQDIQSVNSNMTNVLPLAREYGLSAYDAAYLKLSIRHNAPLATLDDRLEKAAKQAGVQIFEGAA
;
A
#
# COMPACT_ATOMS: atom_id res chain seq x y z
N MET A 1 13.83 -11.35 5.77
CA MET A 1 13.69 -11.31 7.25
C MET A 1 12.37 -10.69 7.74
N ALA A 2 12.11 -9.37 7.71
CA ALA A 2 10.90 -8.81 8.36
C ALA A 2 9.53 -9.18 7.71
N LEU A 3 9.53 -9.43 6.40
CA LEU A 3 8.36 -9.76 5.57
C LEU A 3 8.35 -11.21 5.08
N GLU A 4 9.33 -12.01 5.50
CA GLU A 4 9.52 -13.37 5.02
C GLU A 4 8.42 -14.29 5.55
N GLY A 5 7.71 -14.97 4.65
CA GLY A 5 6.55 -15.81 4.98
C GLY A 5 5.28 -15.04 5.36
N LYS A 6 5.24 -13.70 5.21
CA LYS A 6 4.05 -12.88 5.46
C LYS A 6 3.35 -12.53 4.16
N ASN A 7 2.02 -12.61 4.17
CA ASN A 7 1.19 -12.08 3.10
C ASN A 7 1.13 -10.55 3.19
N ILE A 8 1.39 -9.88 2.08
CA ILE A 8 1.28 -8.42 1.96
C ILE A 8 0.00 -8.13 1.20
N LEU A 9 -1.01 -7.60 1.91
CA LEU A 9 -2.28 -7.23 1.30
C LEU A 9 -2.15 -5.86 0.65
N VAL A 10 -2.60 -5.73 -0.59
CA VAL A 10 -2.56 -4.45 -1.32
C VAL A 10 -3.91 -4.12 -1.98
N PRO A 11 -4.30 -2.84 -2.05
CA PRO A 11 -5.44 -2.41 -2.85
C PRO A 11 -5.12 -2.48 -4.34
N ALA A 12 -6.15 -2.43 -5.19
CA ALA A 12 -5.97 -2.54 -6.63
C ALA A 12 -5.14 -1.44 -7.29
N VAL A 13 -5.02 -0.28 -6.64
CA VAL A 13 -4.22 0.86 -7.15
C VAL A 13 -2.71 0.65 -6.95
N TRP A 14 -2.30 -0.21 -6.01
CA TRP A 14 -0.90 -0.37 -5.61
C TRP A 14 0.03 -0.73 -6.78
N SER A 15 -0.40 -1.61 -7.70
CA SER A 15 0.44 -2.01 -8.84
C SER A 15 0.75 -0.83 -9.77
N LEU A 16 -0.20 0.09 -9.94
CA LEU A 16 -0.03 1.31 -10.72
C LEU A 16 0.86 2.32 -10.00
N GLU A 17 0.75 2.42 -8.68
CA GLU A 17 1.61 3.29 -7.85
C GLU A 17 3.07 2.82 -7.89
N ILE A 18 3.31 1.51 -7.76
CA ILE A 18 4.65 0.92 -7.89
C ILE A 18 5.22 1.15 -9.30
N GLY A 19 4.43 0.87 -10.35
CA GLY A 19 4.86 1.10 -11.73
C GLY A 19 5.21 2.56 -11.99
N ASN A 20 4.39 3.49 -11.50
CA ASN A 20 4.64 4.92 -11.63
C ASN A 20 5.89 5.36 -10.84
N ALA A 21 6.12 4.83 -9.64
CA ALA A 21 7.31 5.13 -8.85
C ALA A 21 8.60 4.72 -9.58
N VAL A 22 8.62 3.53 -10.18
CA VAL A 22 9.74 3.06 -11.02
C VAL A 22 9.95 3.99 -12.21
N LEU A 23 8.89 4.28 -12.97
CA LEU A 23 8.95 5.13 -14.15
C LEU A 23 9.43 6.56 -13.84
N VAL A 24 8.97 7.13 -12.73
CA VAL A 24 9.44 8.45 -12.27
C VAL A 24 10.91 8.41 -11.87
N GLY A 25 11.36 7.33 -11.21
CA GLY A 25 12.77 7.10 -10.88
C GLY A 25 13.67 7.03 -12.11
N GLU A 26 13.23 6.33 -13.16
CA GLU A 26 13.91 6.28 -14.46
C GLU A 26 13.99 7.64 -15.13
N ARG A 27 12.86 8.34 -15.25
CA ARG A 27 12.80 9.69 -15.87
C ARG A 27 13.71 10.69 -15.17
N LYS A 28 13.85 10.57 -13.84
CA LYS A 28 14.76 11.38 -13.02
C LYS A 28 16.21 10.86 -12.99
N LYS A 29 16.54 9.83 -13.76
CA LYS A 29 17.87 9.17 -13.82
C LYS A 29 18.37 8.66 -12.46
N ARG A 30 17.44 8.35 -11.54
CA ARG A 30 17.75 7.78 -10.21
C ARG A 30 17.76 6.26 -10.22
N LEU A 31 17.04 5.64 -11.14
CA LEU A 31 17.02 4.21 -11.39
C LEU A 31 17.56 3.93 -12.78
N ARG A 32 18.43 2.91 -12.90
CA ARG A 32 18.88 2.37 -14.19
C ARG A 32 18.40 0.93 -14.31
N GLN A 33 18.57 0.36 -15.49
CA GLN A 33 18.07 -0.98 -15.81
C GLN A 33 18.50 -2.07 -14.80
N PRO A 34 19.76 -2.13 -14.33
CA PRO A 34 20.15 -3.11 -13.32
C PRO A 34 19.41 -2.95 -11.98
N GLU A 35 19.13 -1.72 -11.54
CA GLU A 35 18.36 -1.43 -10.32
C GLU A 35 16.92 -1.91 -10.45
N ILE A 36 16.30 -1.71 -11.63
CA ILE A 36 14.92 -2.11 -11.89
C ILE A 36 14.78 -3.63 -11.91
N LEU A 37 15.72 -4.33 -12.56
CA LEU A 37 15.73 -5.79 -12.57
C LEU A 37 15.87 -6.36 -11.14
N ARG A 38 16.76 -5.80 -10.32
CA ARG A 38 16.88 -6.19 -8.92
C ARG A 38 15.61 -5.93 -8.12
N PHE A 39 14.95 -4.79 -8.36
CA PHE A 39 13.67 -4.47 -7.74
C PHE A 39 12.58 -5.47 -8.14
N ALA A 40 12.48 -5.82 -9.42
CA ALA A 40 11.49 -6.79 -9.91
C ALA A 40 11.69 -8.17 -9.28
N THR A 41 12.93 -8.68 -9.23
CA THR A 41 13.24 -9.96 -8.57
C THR A 41 12.91 -9.93 -7.07
N LEU A 42 13.18 -8.81 -6.38
CA LEU A 42 12.77 -8.67 -4.98
C LEU A 42 11.25 -8.69 -4.85
N LEU A 43 10.53 -7.98 -5.72
CA LEU A 43 9.08 -7.92 -5.69
C LEU A 43 8.43 -9.30 -5.93
N GLU A 44 8.97 -10.08 -6.86
CA GLU A 44 8.55 -11.45 -7.14
C GLU A 44 8.77 -12.40 -5.96
N SER A 45 9.76 -12.13 -5.11
CA SER A 45 10.00 -12.92 -3.90
C SER A 45 9.00 -12.65 -2.77
N LEU A 46 8.18 -11.59 -2.88
CA LEU A 46 7.19 -11.22 -1.87
C LEU A 46 5.83 -11.86 -2.16
N SER A 47 5.15 -12.31 -1.11
CA SER A 47 3.76 -12.82 -1.21
C SER A 47 2.74 -11.67 -1.21
N VAL A 48 2.74 -10.88 -2.28
CA VAL A 48 1.81 -9.77 -2.47
C VAL A 48 0.46 -10.30 -2.96
N LEU A 49 -0.60 -10.02 -2.20
CA LEU A 49 -1.97 -10.44 -2.49
C LEU A 49 -2.86 -9.22 -2.65
N GLN A 50 -3.47 -9.08 -3.82
CA GLN A 50 -4.43 -8.02 -4.08
C GLN A 50 -5.78 -8.36 -3.45
N ASP A 51 -6.35 -7.43 -2.67
CA ASP A 51 -7.73 -7.55 -2.19
C ASP A 51 -8.72 -7.21 -3.30
N ILE A 52 -9.29 -8.26 -3.89
CA ILE A 52 -10.27 -8.14 -4.97
C ILE A 52 -11.66 -7.98 -4.37
N GLN A 53 -12.31 -6.86 -4.70
CA GLN A 53 -13.68 -6.54 -4.30
C GLN A 53 -14.44 -5.99 -5.51
N SER A 54 -15.77 -6.07 -5.49
CA SER A 54 -16.58 -5.41 -6.51
C SER A 54 -16.36 -3.89 -6.47
N VAL A 55 -16.51 -3.20 -7.61
CA VAL A 55 -16.37 -1.73 -7.70
C VAL A 55 -17.29 -1.04 -6.69
N ASN A 56 -18.55 -1.46 -6.61
CA ASN A 56 -19.54 -0.90 -5.70
C ASN A 56 -19.14 -1.13 -4.24
N SER A 57 -18.75 -2.35 -3.87
CA SER A 57 -18.28 -2.67 -2.51
C SER A 57 -17.06 -1.84 -2.14
N ASN A 58 -16.12 -1.64 -3.07
CA ASN A 58 -14.95 -0.83 -2.81
C ASN A 58 -15.34 0.63 -2.56
N MET A 59 -16.12 1.23 -3.46
CA MET A 59 -16.53 2.63 -3.37
C MET A 59 -17.33 2.92 -2.09
N THR A 60 -18.31 2.07 -1.74
CA THR A 60 -19.14 2.24 -0.55
C THR A 60 -18.33 2.20 0.75
N ASN A 61 -17.23 1.43 0.79
CA ASN A 61 -16.39 1.32 1.98
C ASN A 61 -15.25 2.33 2.03
N VAL A 62 -14.75 2.79 0.88
CA VAL A 62 -13.67 3.78 0.80
C VAL A 62 -14.17 5.19 1.09
N LEU A 63 -15.34 5.57 0.55
CA LEU A 63 -15.83 6.95 0.65
C LEU A 63 -16.06 7.45 2.09
N PRO A 64 -16.64 6.65 3.01
CA PRO A 64 -16.79 7.05 4.40
C PRO A 64 -15.43 7.33 5.07
N LEU A 65 -14.47 6.41 4.91
CA LEU A 65 -13.12 6.54 5.48
C LEU A 65 -12.37 7.75 4.90
N ALA A 66 -12.46 7.98 3.59
CA ALA A 66 -11.86 9.14 2.95
C ALA A 66 -12.38 10.45 3.55
N ARG A 67 -13.70 10.54 3.82
CA ARG A 67 -14.32 11.73 4.42
C ARG A 67 -14.00 11.88 5.90
N GLU A 68 -14.09 10.78 6.65
CA GLU A 68 -13.88 10.77 8.10
C GLU A 68 -12.44 11.15 8.47
N TYR A 69 -11.46 10.62 7.74
CA TYR A 69 -10.04 10.82 8.02
C TYR A 69 -9.36 11.86 7.11
N GLY A 70 -10.12 12.51 6.21
CA GLY A 70 -9.59 13.52 5.29
C GLY A 70 -8.55 12.97 4.30
N LEU A 71 -8.73 11.72 3.86
CA LEU A 71 -7.82 11.01 2.98
C LEU A 71 -8.24 11.09 1.51
N SER A 72 -7.28 10.89 0.59
CA SER A 72 -7.63 10.59 -0.80
C SER A 72 -8.32 9.22 -0.87
N ALA A 73 -9.08 8.96 -1.96
CA ALA A 73 -9.67 7.64 -2.16
C ALA A 73 -8.63 6.52 -2.28
N TYR A 74 -7.40 6.85 -2.71
CA TYR A 74 -6.29 5.90 -2.80
C TYR A 74 -5.78 5.54 -1.41
N ASP A 75 -5.47 6.54 -0.58
CA ASP A 75 -4.99 6.32 0.80
C ASP A 75 -6.06 5.63 1.66
N ALA A 76 -7.32 6.02 1.50
CA ALA A 76 -8.43 5.37 2.20
C ALA A 76 -8.61 3.91 1.79
N ALA A 77 -8.22 3.50 0.57
CA ALA A 77 -8.24 2.10 0.17
C ALA A 77 -7.24 1.24 0.95
N TYR A 78 -6.08 1.80 1.33
CA TYR A 78 -5.13 1.15 2.23
C TYR A 78 -5.69 1.03 3.65
N LEU A 79 -6.24 2.12 4.20
CA LEU A 79 -6.83 2.09 5.55
C LEU A 79 -7.99 1.09 5.64
N LYS A 80 -8.88 1.09 4.65
CA LYS A 80 -9.97 0.11 4.51
C LYS A 80 -9.45 -1.32 4.57
N LEU A 81 -8.34 -1.59 3.89
CA LEU A 81 -7.76 -2.94 3.82
C LEU A 81 -7.26 -3.39 5.19
N SER A 82 -6.53 -2.53 5.88
CA SER A 82 -6.06 -2.79 7.24
C SER A 82 -7.20 -3.04 8.22
N ILE A 83 -8.27 -2.23 8.19
CA ILE A 83 -9.44 -2.42 9.05
C ILE A 83 -10.13 -3.76 8.74
N ARG A 84 -10.40 -4.04 7.46
CA ARG A 84 -11.14 -5.24 7.02
C ARG A 84 -10.43 -6.54 7.41
N HIS A 85 -9.11 -6.56 7.31
CA HIS A 85 -8.30 -7.76 7.56
C HIS A 85 -7.64 -7.76 8.94
N ASN A 86 -7.94 -6.77 9.79
CA ASN A 86 -7.28 -6.55 11.08
C ASN A 86 -5.75 -6.64 10.97
N ALA A 87 -5.20 -6.03 9.92
CA ALA A 87 -3.80 -6.11 9.56
C ALA A 87 -3.10 -4.77 9.83
N PRO A 88 -1.84 -4.79 10.30
CA PRO A 88 -1.08 -3.56 10.49
C PRO A 88 -0.83 -2.87 9.15
N LEU A 89 -0.82 -1.54 9.15
CA LEU A 89 -0.59 -0.72 7.97
C LEU A 89 0.90 -0.37 7.83
N ALA A 90 1.50 -0.74 6.70
CA ALA A 90 2.82 -0.26 6.30
C ALA A 90 2.66 0.97 5.40
N THR A 91 3.16 2.13 5.84
CA THR A 91 3.12 3.37 5.06
C THR A 91 4.31 4.27 5.41
N LEU A 92 4.74 5.09 4.45
CA LEU A 92 5.67 6.22 4.66
C LEU A 92 4.97 7.58 4.56
N ASP A 93 3.64 7.58 4.40
CA ASP A 93 2.83 8.80 4.35
C ASP A 93 2.28 9.16 5.74
N ASP A 94 2.71 10.31 6.26
CA ASP A 94 2.34 10.79 7.60
C ASP A 94 0.83 10.99 7.78
N ARG A 95 0.09 11.37 6.73
CA ARG A 95 -1.36 11.59 6.83
C ARG A 95 -2.07 10.25 6.96
N LEU A 96 -1.68 9.28 6.14
CA LEU A 96 -2.23 7.93 6.21
C LEU A 96 -1.85 7.24 7.53
N GLU A 97 -0.63 7.43 8.04
CA GLU A 97 -0.22 6.90 9.35
C GLU A 97 -1.08 7.46 10.49
N LYS A 98 -1.30 8.78 10.50
CA LYS A 98 -2.16 9.43 11.50
C LYS A 98 -3.60 8.92 11.43
N ALA A 99 -4.14 8.78 10.23
CA ALA A 99 -5.48 8.25 10.03
C ALA A 99 -5.60 6.80 10.54
N ALA A 100 -4.60 5.95 10.26
CA ALA A 100 -4.56 4.59 10.76
C ALA A 100 -4.54 4.54 12.30
N LYS A 101 -3.70 5.34 12.94
CA LYS A 101 -3.65 5.46 14.41
C LYS A 101 -5.00 5.93 14.98
N GLN A 102 -5.65 6.91 14.36
CA GLN A 102 -6.97 7.39 14.78
C GLN A 102 -8.05 6.31 14.62
N ALA A 103 -7.98 5.50 13.57
CA ALA A 103 -8.87 4.37 13.32
C ALA A 103 -8.56 3.12 14.17
N GLY A 104 -7.57 3.18 15.07
CA GLY A 104 -7.15 2.03 15.89
C GLY A 104 -6.35 0.96 15.14
N VAL A 105 -5.88 1.26 13.94
CA VAL A 105 -5.04 0.36 13.13
C VAL A 105 -3.58 0.50 13.57
N GLN A 106 -2.93 -0.64 13.83
CA GLN A 106 -1.50 -0.69 14.15
C GLN A 106 -0.65 -0.31 12.94
N ILE A 107 0.46 0.38 13.17
CA ILE A 107 1.46 0.63 12.12
C ILE A 107 2.44 -0.53 12.10
N PHE A 108 2.76 -1.00 10.90
CA PHE A 108 3.80 -1.99 10.71
C PHE A 108 5.17 -1.30 10.81
N GLU A 109 5.90 -1.57 11.89
CA GLU A 109 7.30 -1.19 12.02
C GLU A 109 8.14 -2.27 11.33
N GLY A 110 8.67 -1.96 10.15
CA GLY A 110 9.68 -2.80 9.50
C GLY A 110 10.97 -2.79 10.33
N ALA A 111 11.70 -3.90 10.38
CA ALA A 111 13.03 -3.92 10.97
C ALA A 111 13.90 -2.86 10.25
N ALA A 112 14.41 -1.89 11.04
CA ALA A 112 15.32 -0.84 10.59
C ALA A 112 16.62 -1.41 10.01
#